data_AF-A0A250XRG6-F1
#
_entry.id   AF-A0A250XRG6-F1
#
_cell.length_a   1.000
_cell.length_b   1.000
_cell.length_c   1.000
_cell.angle_alpha   90.00
_cell.angle_beta   90.00
_cell.angle_gamma   90.00
#
_symmetry.space_group_name_H-M   'P 1'
#
loop_
_entity.id
_entity.type
_entity.pdbx_description
1 polymer ?
#
loop_
_entity_poly.entity_id
_entity_poly.type
_entity_poly.pdbx_seq_one_letter_code
_entity_poly.pdbx_strand_id
1 'polypeptide(L)'
;VSHVGGSDMEMVVPSHGIWGTAGIDGLNIDKAIHSSNNVKISVPSIRLEDVVKEDVLLLKVDVEGWEWSVMKGAQALLKNYNVENIIMEYSPGVPERNFRHEEVKSTIIMLMDMIDSGYRIGNIGEQNKHDDRNLSAPLETLTEVTKGNLVYDLEDARRFKAGVLGCPIPKELFPFPGWQLCMGLPEDASPYSFRSILGHNTNIWAAKPSSTLHPLKGVVGMMAPGTDNKVYFVEPGELGMGSRVCAHIDPKVQVRHRCKCTNSTVCGNESVVVVEMAQQGKLPSNYILQDGTDVIKIFRKSLR
;
A
#
# COMPACT_ATOMS: atom_id res chain seq x y z
N VAL A 1 11.77 -3.25 18.19
CA VAL A 1 11.35 -4.65 17.90
C VAL A 1 11.68 -4.97 16.44
N SER A 2 12.16 -6.16 16.12
CA SER A 2 12.56 -6.54 14.76
C SER A 2 12.47 -8.05 14.51
N HIS A 3 12.71 -8.50 13.28
CA HIS A 3 12.76 -9.93 12.93
C HIS A 3 14.02 -10.66 13.43
N VAL A 4 15.07 -9.93 13.82
CA VAL A 4 16.28 -10.45 14.47
C VAL A 4 16.33 -9.99 15.93
N GLY A 5 16.94 -10.82 16.77
CA GLY A 5 17.15 -10.52 18.19
C GLY A 5 18.64 -10.40 18.51
N GLY A 6 18.98 -9.52 19.45
CA GLY A 6 20.34 -9.31 19.95
C GLY A 6 21.31 -8.64 18.96
N SER A 7 20.84 -8.28 17.76
CA SER A 7 21.63 -7.50 16.79
C SER A 7 21.44 -6.02 17.05
N ASP A 8 22.53 -5.26 17.09
CA ASP A 8 22.47 -3.81 17.16
C ASP A 8 21.92 -3.22 15.85
N MET A 9 20.94 -2.33 15.97
CA MET A 9 20.36 -1.58 14.86
C MET A 9 20.61 -0.09 15.04
N GLU A 10 21.00 0.61 13.97
CA GLU A 10 21.06 2.06 13.98
C GLU A 10 19.64 2.62 13.88
N MET A 11 19.19 3.28 14.95
CA MET A 11 17.98 4.09 14.91
C MET A 11 18.39 5.55 14.73
N VAL A 12 17.82 6.20 13.72
CA VAL A 12 18.01 7.63 13.48
C VAL A 12 16.78 8.35 14.00
N VAL A 13 17.00 9.31 14.89
CA VAL A 13 15.95 10.15 15.50
C VAL A 13 16.08 11.56 14.94
N PRO A 14 15.00 12.11 14.33
CA PRO A 14 15.03 13.46 13.80
C PRO A 14 15.23 14.48 14.95
N SER A 15 16.12 15.45 14.77
CA SER A 15 16.31 16.51 15.77
C SER A 15 15.27 17.63 15.69
N HIS A 16 14.61 17.74 14.53
CA HIS A 16 13.59 18.73 14.20
C HIS A 16 12.58 18.08 13.24
N GLY A 17 11.36 18.62 13.15
CA GLY A 17 10.30 18.07 12.30
C GLY A 17 9.35 17.14 13.05
N ILE A 18 8.87 16.09 12.38
CA ILE A 18 7.89 15.14 12.92
C ILE A 18 8.62 14.09 13.76
N TRP A 19 8.46 14.11 15.07
CA TRP A 19 9.14 13.19 15.99
C TRP A 19 8.77 11.71 15.77
N GLY A 20 7.59 11.46 15.18
CA GLY A 20 7.16 10.12 14.75
C GLY A 20 8.01 9.52 13.62
N THR A 21 8.93 10.28 13.01
CA THR A 21 9.75 9.81 11.88
C THR A 21 11.08 9.16 12.27
N ALA A 22 11.26 8.81 13.55
CA ALA A 22 12.38 7.97 13.95
C ALA A 22 12.33 6.64 13.20
N GLY A 23 13.47 6.17 12.68
CA GLY A 23 13.48 4.99 11.83
C GLY A 23 14.82 4.27 11.81
N ILE A 24 14.76 2.98 11.49
CA ILE A 24 15.95 2.13 11.30
C ILE A 24 16.71 2.63 10.06
N ASP A 25 18.03 2.81 10.21
CA ASP A 25 18.93 3.34 9.18
C ASP A 25 18.51 4.70 8.60
N GLY A 26 17.65 5.43 9.31
CA GLY A 26 17.07 6.69 8.85
C GLY A 26 16.08 6.55 7.70
N LEU A 27 15.52 5.35 7.49
CA LEU A 27 14.57 5.07 6.42
C LEU A 27 13.35 6.00 6.48
N ASN A 28 12.86 6.29 7.68
CA ASN A 28 11.71 7.17 7.86
C ASN A 28 12.02 8.68 7.89
N ILE A 29 13.30 9.08 7.81
CA ILE A 29 13.67 10.49 7.97
C ILE A 29 13.28 11.30 6.73
N ASP A 30 12.53 12.38 6.95
CA ASP A 30 12.18 13.33 5.91
C ASP A 30 13.42 14.13 5.46
N LYS A 31 13.87 13.87 4.23
CA LYS A 31 15.03 14.53 3.62
C LYS A 31 14.77 15.98 3.24
N ALA A 32 13.50 16.40 3.14
CA ALA A 32 13.15 17.79 2.86
C ALA A 32 13.33 18.69 4.10
N ILE A 33 13.34 18.10 5.30
CA ILE A 33 13.62 18.81 6.54
C ILE A 33 15.14 18.79 6.77
N HIS A 34 15.79 19.91 6.49
CA HIS A 34 17.21 20.07 6.80
C HIS A 34 17.44 19.95 8.31
N SER A 35 17.99 18.82 8.72
CA SER A 35 18.42 18.56 10.09
C SER A 35 19.89 18.18 10.07
N SER A 36 20.76 19.08 10.52
CA SER A 36 22.21 18.82 10.65
C SER A 36 22.53 17.91 11.84
N ASN A 37 21.57 17.65 12.73
CA ASN A 37 21.81 17.10 14.06
C ASN A 37 20.96 15.85 14.36
N ASN A 38 20.55 15.08 13.35
CA ASN A 38 19.85 13.82 13.60
C ASN A 38 20.68 12.93 14.54
N VAL A 39 20.03 12.41 15.58
CA VAL A 39 20.71 11.60 16.58
C VAL A 39 20.70 10.15 16.10
N LYS A 40 21.89 9.57 15.98
CA LYS A 40 22.06 8.14 15.68
C LYS A 40 22.29 7.41 17.00
N ILE A 41 21.44 6.45 17.30
CA ILE A 41 21.62 5.58 18.47
C ILE A 41 21.65 4.12 18.04
N SER A 42 22.61 3.37 18.58
CA SER A 42 22.63 1.91 18.45
C SER A 42 21.70 1.32 19.49
N VAL A 43 20.71 0.54 19.06
CA VAL A 43 19.75 -0.10 19.95
C VAL A 43 19.75 -1.61 19.68
N PRO A 44 19.90 -2.46 20.71
CA PRO A 44 19.79 -3.89 20.51
C PRO A 44 18.36 -4.25 20.10
N SER A 45 18.25 -4.98 19.00
CA SER A 45 16.97 -5.50 18.52
C SER A 45 16.45 -6.63 19.40
N ILE A 46 15.13 -6.74 19.47
CA ILE A 46 14.42 -7.83 20.14
C ILE A 46 13.28 -8.29 19.25
N ARG A 47 13.02 -9.60 19.21
CA ARG A 47 11.87 -10.16 18.49
C ARG A 47 10.66 -10.10 19.39
N LEU A 48 9.50 -9.77 18.81
CA LEU A 48 8.26 -9.64 19.60
C LEU A 48 7.93 -10.95 20.30
N GLU A 49 8.13 -12.06 19.59
CA GLU A 49 7.89 -13.40 20.12
C GLU A 49 8.77 -13.74 21.31
N ASP A 50 9.92 -13.10 21.53
CA ASP A 50 10.79 -13.38 22.68
C ASP A 50 10.30 -12.70 23.96
N VAL A 51 9.46 -11.66 23.84
CA VAL A 51 8.98 -10.84 24.97
C VAL A 51 7.55 -11.21 25.36
N VAL A 52 6.68 -11.44 24.37
CA VAL A 52 5.26 -11.71 24.59
C VAL A 52 5.02 -13.21 24.44
N LYS A 53 4.52 -13.83 25.51
CA LYS A 53 4.33 -15.29 25.65
C LYS A 53 2.94 -15.62 26.19
N GLU A 54 1.95 -14.92 25.69
CA GLU A 54 0.55 -15.01 26.12
C GLU A 54 -0.40 -14.65 24.96
N ASP A 55 -1.69 -14.94 25.16
CA ASP A 55 -2.75 -14.50 24.25
C ASP A 55 -2.87 -12.96 24.29
N VAL A 56 -3.05 -12.36 23.11
CA VAL A 56 -3.08 -10.91 22.92
C VAL A 56 -4.42 -10.50 22.35
N LEU A 57 -5.18 -9.70 23.10
CA LEU A 57 -6.45 -9.17 22.60
C LEU A 57 -6.24 -8.16 21.45
N LEU A 58 -5.25 -7.28 21.59
CA LEU A 58 -4.94 -6.22 20.63
C LEU A 58 -3.43 -5.97 20.54
N LEU A 59 -2.90 -6.01 19.32
CA LEU A 59 -1.53 -5.63 18.99
C LEU A 59 -1.56 -4.40 18.07
N LYS A 60 -1.06 -3.24 18.53
CA LYS A 60 -0.83 -2.08 17.66
C LYS A 60 0.62 -2.10 17.16
N VAL A 61 0.80 -1.96 15.86
CA VAL A 61 2.12 -1.84 15.22
C VAL A 61 2.19 -0.53 14.44
N ASP A 62 3.14 0.32 14.78
CA ASP A 62 3.30 1.64 14.18
C ASP A 62 4.80 1.96 14.18
N VAL A 63 5.49 1.50 13.14
CA VAL A 63 6.96 1.54 13.05
C VAL A 63 7.42 2.02 11.67
N GLU A 64 6.51 2.71 10.97
CA GLU A 64 6.77 3.51 9.78
C GLU A 64 7.62 2.81 8.72
N GLY A 65 7.10 1.71 8.18
CA GLY A 65 7.71 0.95 7.08
C GLY A 65 8.51 -0.26 7.54
N TRP A 66 8.64 -0.48 8.85
CA TRP A 66 9.30 -1.66 9.43
C TRP A 66 8.31 -2.72 9.94
N GLU A 67 7.03 -2.61 9.59
CA GLU A 67 5.98 -3.50 10.10
C GLU A 67 6.27 -4.95 9.74
N TRP A 68 6.73 -5.20 8.51
CA TRP A 68 7.09 -6.53 8.02
C TRP A 68 8.13 -7.22 8.93
N SER A 69 9.07 -6.44 9.47
CA SER A 69 10.12 -6.94 10.35
C SER A 69 9.57 -7.27 11.73
N VAL A 70 8.69 -6.42 12.28
CA VAL A 70 7.99 -6.70 13.54
C VAL A 70 7.15 -7.97 13.42
N MET A 71 6.35 -8.09 12.36
CA MET A 71 5.47 -9.24 12.14
C MET A 71 6.26 -10.52 11.89
N LYS A 72 7.38 -10.46 11.16
CA LYS A 72 8.29 -11.60 11.00
C LYS A 72 8.95 -11.99 12.32
N GLY A 73 9.26 -11.05 13.20
CA GLY A 73 9.72 -11.30 14.57
C GLY A 73 8.62 -11.75 15.55
N ALA A 74 7.37 -11.87 15.07
CA ALA A 74 6.22 -12.30 15.86
C ALA A 74 5.68 -13.67 15.41
N GLN A 75 6.36 -14.39 14.52
CA GLN A 75 5.84 -15.63 13.92
C GLN A 75 5.46 -16.68 14.96
N ALA A 76 6.31 -16.92 15.97
CA ALA A 76 6.01 -17.88 17.01
C ALA A 76 4.87 -17.39 17.94
N LEU A 77 4.75 -16.08 18.16
CA LEU A 77 3.63 -15.49 18.89
C LEU A 77 2.30 -15.76 18.16
N LEU A 78 2.23 -15.41 16.87
CA LEU A 78 1.03 -15.59 16.04
C LEU A 78 0.65 -17.06 15.83
N LYS A 79 1.62 -17.97 15.92
CA LYS A 79 1.42 -19.41 15.78
C LYS A 79 0.96 -20.08 17.08
N ASN A 80 1.58 -19.73 18.20
CA ASN A 80 1.42 -20.46 19.46
C ASN A 80 0.39 -19.83 20.40
N TYR A 81 0.01 -18.58 20.17
CA TYR A 81 -0.93 -17.83 20.99
C TYR A 81 -2.04 -17.21 20.14
N ASN A 82 -3.16 -16.90 20.76
CA ASN A 82 -4.25 -16.19 20.11
C ASN A 82 -3.97 -14.68 20.12
N VAL A 83 -3.55 -14.13 18.99
CA VAL A 83 -3.52 -12.67 18.77
C VAL A 83 -4.78 -12.28 18.00
N GLU A 84 -5.78 -11.77 18.71
CA GLU A 84 -7.13 -11.62 18.16
C GLU A 84 -7.24 -10.48 17.14
N ASN A 85 -6.67 -9.32 17.48
CA ASN A 85 -6.73 -8.10 16.68
C ASN A 85 -5.33 -7.50 16.51
N ILE A 86 -5.02 -7.08 15.29
CA ILE A 86 -3.78 -6.39 14.95
C ILE A 86 -4.14 -5.12 14.17
N ILE A 87 -3.87 -3.96 14.76
CA ILE A 87 -4.01 -2.68 14.08
C ILE A 87 -2.61 -2.24 13.68
N MET A 88 -2.39 -1.90 12.42
CA MET A 88 -1.08 -1.41 12.01
C MET A 88 -1.13 -0.27 11.02
N GLU A 89 -0.12 0.58 11.09
CA GLU A 89 0.17 1.50 10.01
C GLU A 89 0.87 0.72 8.88
N TYR A 90 0.20 0.52 7.76
CA TYR A 90 0.77 -0.12 6.59
C TYR A 90 1.47 0.93 5.71
N SER A 91 2.81 0.92 5.71
CA SER A 91 3.63 2.00 5.16
C SER A 91 4.57 1.56 4.02
N PRO A 92 4.05 1.00 2.90
CA PRO A 92 4.90 0.56 1.78
C PRO A 92 5.63 1.73 1.09
N GLY A 93 5.11 2.95 1.19
CA GLY A 93 5.74 4.15 0.65
C GLY A 93 7.11 4.47 1.25
N VAL A 94 7.41 4.01 2.46
CA VAL A 94 8.68 4.26 3.15
C VAL A 94 9.86 3.53 2.51
N PRO A 95 9.81 2.20 2.28
CA PRO A 95 10.84 1.52 1.49
C PRO A 95 10.82 1.92 0.01
N GLU A 96 9.65 2.25 -0.57
CA GLU A 96 9.53 2.69 -1.98
C GLU A 96 10.36 3.95 -2.28
N ARG A 97 10.21 5.02 -1.48
CA ARG A 97 10.95 6.28 -1.68
C ARG A 97 12.47 6.16 -1.48
N ASN A 98 12.90 5.05 -0.89
CA ASN A 98 14.32 4.72 -0.66
C ASN A 98 14.80 3.57 -1.57
N PHE A 99 14.00 3.14 -2.54
CA PHE A 99 14.34 2.06 -3.48
C PHE A 99 14.74 0.74 -2.80
N ARG A 100 14.21 0.46 -1.60
CA ARG A 100 14.46 -0.80 -0.88
C ARG A 100 13.49 -1.87 -1.35
N HIS A 101 13.69 -2.34 -2.59
CA HIS A 101 12.75 -3.20 -3.30
C HIS A 101 12.39 -4.50 -2.57
N GLU A 102 13.34 -5.10 -1.85
CA GLU A 102 13.05 -6.32 -1.06
C GLU A 102 12.17 -6.03 0.15
N GLU A 103 12.25 -4.82 0.72
CA GLU A 103 11.39 -4.40 1.82
C GLU A 103 9.98 -4.07 1.32
N VAL A 104 9.85 -3.44 0.15
CA VAL A 104 8.55 -3.27 -0.53
C VAL A 104 7.89 -4.64 -0.75
N LYS A 105 8.64 -5.63 -1.25
CA LYS A 105 8.13 -7.00 -1.39
C LYS A 105 7.76 -7.61 -0.03
N SER A 106 8.57 -7.38 1.00
CA SER A 106 8.35 -7.95 2.34
C SER A 106 7.11 -7.39 3.03
N THR A 107 6.77 -6.11 2.85
CA THR A 107 5.53 -5.52 3.39
C THR A 107 4.29 -6.14 2.75
N ILE A 108 4.34 -6.47 1.46
CA ILE A 108 3.24 -7.16 0.77
C ILE A 108 3.11 -8.61 1.25
N ILE A 109 4.23 -9.34 1.34
CA ILE A 109 4.25 -10.73 1.81
C ILE A 109 3.74 -10.84 3.24
N MET A 110 4.09 -9.88 4.12
CA MET A 110 3.56 -9.83 5.48
C MET A 110 2.03 -9.92 5.49
N LEU A 111 1.33 -9.14 4.67
CA LEU A 111 -0.13 -9.17 4.60
C LEU A 111 -0.65 -10.50 4.06
N MET A 112 0.03 -11.09 3.07
CA MET A 112 -0.32 -12.41 2.55
C MET A 112 -0.19 -13.50 3.61
N ASP A 113 0.91 -13.49 4.37
CA ASP A 113 1.20 -14.43 5.46
C ASP A 113 0.18 -14.30 6.59
N MET A 114 -0.28 -13.08 6.88
CA MET A 114 -1.37 -12.85 7.83
C MET A 114 -2.68 -13.48 7.33
N ILE A 115 -3.04 -13.29 6.05
CA ILE A 115 -4.22 -13.92 5.46
C ILE A 115 -4.09 -15.45 5.48
N ASP A 116 -2.91 -15.99 5.15
CA ASP A 116 -2.61 -17.42 5.26
C ASP A 116 -2.74 -17.96 6.69
N SER A 117 -2.40 -17.13 7.67
CA SER A 117 -2.58 -17.42 9.09
C SER A 117 -4.04 -17.25 9.56
N GLY A 118 -4.97 -17.05 8.62
CA GLY A 118 -6.41 -16.99 8.88
C GLY A 118 -6.92 -15.61 9.31
N TYR A 119 -6.14 -14.54 9.22
CA TYR A 119 -6.66 -13.20 9.46
C TYR A 119 -7.47 -12.69 8.27
N ARG A 120 -8.51 -11.91 8.55
CA ARG A 120 -9.14 -11.03 7.57
C ARG A 120 -8.69 -9.60 7.83
N ILE A 121 -8.42 -8.84 6.78
CA ILE A 121 -7.77 -7.53 6.88
C ILE A 121 -8.71 -6.47 6.29
N GLY A 122 -9.12 -5.50 7.12
CA GLY A 122 -9.85 -4.31 6.68
C GLY A 122 -8.91 -3.13 6.50
N ASN A 123 -9.09 -2.37 5.42
CA ASN A 123 -8.41 -1.09 5.21
C ASN A 123 -9.14 0.05 5.94
N ILE A 124 -8.42 0.76 6.81
CA ILE A 124 -8.88 1.99 7.45
C ILE A 124 -8.40 3.14 6.54
N GLY A 125 -9.20 3.42 5.52
CA GLY A 125 -8.86 4.40 4.49
C GLY A 125 -8.68 5.83 5.02
N GLU A 126 -8.04 6.68 4.21
CA GLU A 126 -7.70 8.07 4.58
C GLU A 126 -8.90 8.89 5.06
N GLN A 127 -10.05 8.69 4.41
CA GLN A 127 -11.30 9.40 4.75
C GLN A 127 -11.78 9.10 6.17
N ASN A 128 -11.37 7.97 6.73
CA ASN A 128 -11.80 7.51 8.04
C ASN A 128 -10.79 7.86 9.14
N LYS A 129 -9.66 8.50 8.80
CA LYS A 129 -8.62 8.87 9.78
C LYS A 129 -9.02 10.06 10.66
N HIS A 130 -9.94 10.91 10.20
CA HIS A 130 -10.39 12.11 10.90
C HIS A 130 -11.87 12.01 11.30
N ASP A 131 -12.29 10.80 11.59
CA ASP A 131 -13.66 10.54 11.98
C ASP A 131 -13.91 11.00 13.43
N ASP A 132 -14.51 12.19 13.57
CA ASP A 132 -14.89 12.80 14.85
C ASP A 132 -16.17 12.16 15.45
N ARG A 133 -16.60 10.99 14.96
CA ARG A 133 -17.76 10.30 15.51
C ARG A 133 -17.56 9.97 16.99
N ASN A 134 -18.68 9.98 17.70
CA ASN A 134 -18.76 9.55 19.09
C ASN A 134 -18.20 8.12 19.24
N LEU A 135 -17.43 7.87 20.30
CA LEU A 135 -16.89 6.53 20.64
C LEU A 135 -17.96 5.43 20.72
N SER A 136 -19.23 5.80 20.92
CA SER A 136 -20.37 4.88 20.92
C SER A 136 -20.94 4.58 19.52
N ALA A 137 -20.44 5.21 18.47
CA ALA A 137 -20.88 4.94 17.10
C ALA A 137 -20.50 3.52 16.69
N PRO A 138 -21.33 2.83 15.88
CA PRO A 138 -20.97 1.53 15.35
C PRO A 138 -19.70 1.65 14.50
N LEU A 139 -18.84 0.64 14.61
CA LEU A 139 -17.64 0.55 13.78
C LEU A 139 -18.03 0.52 12.31
N GLU A 140 -17.29 1.28 11.52
CA GLU A 140 -17.54 1.35 10.09
C GLU A 140 -17.24 0.04 9.40
N THR A 141 -17.95 -0.18 8.29
CA THR A 141 -17.64 -1.29 7.42
C THR A 141 -16.38 -0.99 6.63
N LEU A 142 -15.37 -1.84 6.77
CA LEU A 142 -14.09 -1.68 6.07
C LEU A 142 -14.09 -2.44 4.75
N THR A 143 -13.28 -1.99 3.81
CA THR A 143 -13.00 -2.73 2.57
C THR A 143 -11.93 -3.78 2.82
N GLU A 144 -12.11 -4.99 2.31
CA GLU A 144 -11.21 -6.11 2.61
C GLU A 144 -9.96 -6.11 1.71
N VAL A 145 -8.79 -6.23 2.34
CA VAL A 145 -7.54 -6.56 1.67
C VAL A 145 -7.49 -8.07 1.45
N THR A 146 -7.51 -8.50 0.19
CA THR A 146 -7.45 -9.93 -0.15
C THR A 146 -6.13 -10.28 -0.81
N LYS A 147 -5.77 -11.56 -0.81
CA LYS A 147 -4.63 -12.04 -1.61
C LYS A 147 -4.77 -11.71 -3.09
N GLY A 148 -5.99 -11.67 -3.63
CA GLY A 148 -6.24 -11.32 -5.02
C GLY A 148 -5.65 -9.96 -5.38
N ASN A 149 -5.82 -8.96 -4.50
CA ASN A 149 -5.26 -7.63 -4.67
C ASN A 149 -3.75 -7.60 -4.44
N LEU A 150 -3.27 -8.30 -3.42
CA LEU A 150 -1.84 -8.31 -3.06
C LEU A 150 -0.96 -8.96 -4.14
N VAL A 151 -1.52 -9.80 -5.01
CA VAL A 151 -0.75 -10.32 -6.16
C VAL A 151 -0.47 -9.21 -7.19
N TYR A 152 -1.40 -8.27 -7.37
CA TYR A 152 -1.12 -7.08 -8.18
C TYR A 152 -0.06 -6.21 -7.51
N ASP A 153 -0.09 -6.03 -6.18
CA ASP A 153 0.98 -5.32 -5.47
C ASP A 153 2.35 -5.99 -5.70
N LEU A 154 2.43 -7.33 -5.68
CA LEU A 154 3.68 -8.04 -5.96
C LEU A 154 4.18 -7.83 -7.40
N GLU A 155 3.28 -7.82 -8.37
CA GLU A 155 3.62 -7.54 -9.77
C GLU A 155 4.04 -6.07 -9.95
N ASP A 156 3.36 -5.13 -9.30
CA ASP A 156 3.73 -3.73 -9.25
C ASP A 156 5.13 -3.56 -8.62
N ALA A 157 5.41 -4.21 -7.50
CA ALA A 157 6.73 -4.20 -6.86
C ALA A 157 7.82 -4.80 -7.77
N ARG A 158 7.52 -5.86 -8.52
CA ARG A 158 8.44 -6.45 -9.50
C ARG A 158 8.74 -5.48 -10.64
N ARG A 159 7.71 -4.82 -11.20
CA ARG A 159 7.87 -3.81 -12.26
C ARG A 159 8.60 -2.58 -11.75
N PHE A 160 8.35 -2.19 -10.51
CA PHE A 160 9.03 -1.10 -9.84
C PHE A 160 10.54 -1.41 -9.68
N LYS A 161 10.89 -2.60 -9.18
CA LYS A 161 12.29 -3.05 -9.13
C LYS A 161 12.96 -3.07 -10.51
N ALA A 162 12.22 -3.39 -11.55
CA ALA A 162 12.73 -3.44 -12.92
C ALA A 162 12.75 -2.07 -13.64
N GLY A 163 12.27 -0.99 -13.02
CA GLY A 163 12.24 0.33 -13.64
C GLY A 163 11.22 0.47 -14.79
N VAL A 164 10.16 -0.36 -14.79
CA VAL A 164 9.17 -0.43 -15.90
C VAL A 164 7.72 -0.26 -15.43
N LEU A 165 7.49 0.19 -14.20
CA LEU A 165 6.13 0.46 -13.70
C LEU A 165 5.51 1.62 -14.51
N GLY A 166 4.31 1.43 -15.07
CA GLY A 166 3.68 2.39 -15.96
C GLY A 166 4.28 2.49 -17.36
N CYS A 167 5.18 1.58 -17.73
CA CYS A 167 5.95 1.63 -18.97
C CYS A 167 5.74 0.36 -19.82
N PRO A 168 5.89 0.42 -21.17
CA PRO A 168 6.16 1.63 -21.95
C PRO A 168 4.90 2.50 -22.13
N ILE A 169 5.10 3.81 -22.26
CA ILE A 169 4.00 4.76 -22.46
C ILE A 169 3.60 4.75 -23.96
N PRO A 170 2.31 4.58 -24.28
CA PRO A 170 1.81 4.73 -25.65
C PRO A 170 2.21 6.07 -26.28
N LYS A 171 2.61 6.07 -27.55
CA LYS A 171 3.09 7.28 -28.26
C LYS A 171 2.00 8.34 -28.35
N GLU A 172 0.75 7.90 -28.41
CA GLU A 172 -0.46 8.69 -28.42
C GLU A 172 -0.59 9.57 -27.17
N LEU A 173 0.06 9.18 -26.05
CA LEU A 173 0.06 9.93 -24.80
C LEU A 173 1.24 10.90 -24.65
N PHE A 174 2.25 10.86 -25.52
CA PHE A 174 3.43 11.75 -25.45
C PHE A 174 3.11 13.25 -25.51
N PRO A 175 2.05 13.72 -26.19
CA PRO A 175 1.67 15.14 -26.16
C PRO A 175 1.23 15.64 -24.77
N PHE A 176 0.91 14.76 -23.83
CA PHE A 176 0.41 15.13 -22.49
C PHE A 176 1.56 15.09 -21.47
N PRO A 177 1.92 16.23 -20.84
CA PRO A 177 3.04 16.29 -19.89
C PRO A 177 2.94 15.29 -18.73
N GLY A 178 1.71 14.99 -18.30
CA GLY A 178 1.42 14.00 -17.28
C GLY A 178 1.93 12.60 -17.62
N TRP A 179 2.21 12.27 -18.88
CA TRP A 179 2.63 10.95 -19.34
C TRP A 179 4.08 10.93 -19.84
N GLN A 180 4.92 11.87 -19.41
CA GLN A 180 6.34 11.90 -19.82
C GLN A 180 7.24 11.04 -18.91
N LEU A 181 6.75 10.65 -17.73
CA LEU A 181 7.50 9.91 -16.73
C LEU A 181 6.75 8.64 -16.31
N CYS A 182 7.47 7.53 -16.21
CA CYS A 182 7.03 6.29 -15.57
C CYS A 182 7.40 6.30 -14.08
N MET A 183 7.07 5.20 -13.38
CA MET A 183 7.41 4.97 -11.98
C MET A 183 6.68 5.86 -10.96
N GLY A 184 5.63 6.56 -11.39
CA GLY A 184 4.76 7.34 -10.50
C GLY A 184 3.90 6.44 -9.65
N LEU A 185 4.03 6.53 -8.32
CA LEU A 185 3.16 5.84 -7.39
C LEU A 185 2.25 6.85 -6.67
N PRO A 186 0.94 6.57 -6.56
CA PRO A 186 0.25 5.34 -6.97
C PRO A 186 -0.15 5.27 -8.45
N GLU A 187 0.03 6.33 -9.26
CA GLU A 187 -0.65 6.51 -10.54
C GLU A 187 -0.33 5.43 -11.60
N ASP A 188 0.87 4.87 -11.56
CA ASP A 188 1.33 3.82 -12.48
C ASP A 188 1.13 2.39 -11.94
N ALA A 189 0.65 2.25 -10.71
CA ALA A 189 0.27 0.97 -10.13
C ALA A 189 -0.99 0.39 -10.82
N SER A 190 -1.18 -0.93 -10.71
CA SER A 190 -2.40 -1.56 -11.20
C SER A 190 -3.62 -1.04 -10.44
N PRO A 191 -4.74 -0.68 -11.09
CA PRO A 191 -5.94 -0.21 -10.39
C PRO A 191 -6.60 -1.31 -9.53
N TYR A 192 -6.19 -2.57 -9.69
CA TYR A 192 -6.66 -3.71 -8.90
C TYR A 192 -5.85 -3.96 -7.62
N SER A 193 -4.71 -3.28 -7.50
CA SER A 193 -3.75 -3.43 -6.41
C SER A 193 -4.24 -2.68 -5.17
N PHE A 194 -3.86 -3.14 -3.97
CA PHE A 194 -4.14 -2.40 -2.74
C PHE A 194 -3.33 -1.09 -2.74
N ARG A 195 -2.11 -1.13 -3.30
CA ARG A 195 -1.25 0.05 -3.46
C ARG A 195 -1.90 1.19 -4.24
N SER A 196 -2.87 0.90 -5.12
CA SER A 196 -3.58 1.89 -5.94
C SER A 196 -4.46 2.86 -5.15
N ILE A 197 -4.85 2.52 -3.92
CA ILE A 197 -5.77 3.34 -3.10
C ILE A 197 -5.08 4.07 -1.95
N LEU A 198 -3.75 4.00 -1.84
CA LEU A 198 -2.98 4.71 -0.81
C LEU A 198 -1.90 5.61 -1.43
N GLY A 199 -1.60 6.72 -0.77
CA GLY A 199 -0.55 7.64 -1.19
C GLY A 199 0.82 7.14 -0.75
N HIS A 200 1.07 7.22 0.56
CA HIS A 200 2.33 6.84 1.20
C HIS A 200 2.16 5.66 2.17
N ASN A 201 1.16 5.78 3.05
CA ASN A 201 0.78 4.77 4.02
C ASN A 201 -0.75 4.76 4.21
N THR A 202 -1.25 3.81 4.99
CA THR A 202 -2.64 3.75 5.47
C THR A 202 -2.68 3.00 6.80
N ASN A 203 -3.83 2.94 7.47
CA ASN A 203 -4.01 2.02 8.58
C ASN A 203 -4.77 0.78 8.12
N ILE A 204 -4.47 -0.37 8.71
CA ILE A 204 -5.24 -1.60 8.51
C ILE A 204 -5.59 -2.24 9.85
N TRP A 205 -6.68 -3.00 9.84
CA TRP A 205 -7.10 -3.84 10.95
C TRP A 205 -7.17 -5.29 10.49
N ALA A 206 -6.28 -6.13 10.99
CA ALA A 206 -6.34 -7.57 10.82
C ALA A 206 -6.99 -8.23 12.03
N ALA A 207 -8.00 -9.07 11.80
CA ALA A 207 -8.73 -9.75 12.86
C ALA A 207 -8.93 -11.23 12.51
N LYS A 208 -8.91 -12.10 13.53
CA LYS A 208 -9.32 -13.50 13.36
C LYS A 208 -10.83 -13.57 13.06
N PRO A 209 -11.33 -14.61 12.36
CA PRO A 209 -12.75 -14.76 12.05
C PRO A 209 -13.66 -14.85 13.29
N SER A 210 -13.09 -15.21 14.43
CA SER A 210 -13.78 -15.21 15.73
C SER A 210 -14.02 -13.80 16.29
N SER A 211 -13.25 -12.80 15.85
CA SER A 211 -13.46 -11.40 16.23
C SER A 211 -14.65 -10.83 15.47
N THR A 212 -15.59 -10.23 16.20
CA THR A 212 -16.77 -9.57 15.64
C THR A 212 -16.52 -8.10 15.32
N LEU A 213 -15.29 -7.61 15.47
CA LEU A 213 -15.05 -6.18 15.60
C LEU A 213 -15.10 -5.43 14.24
N HIS A 214 -14.90 -6.07 13.09
CA HIS A 214 -14.91 -5.36 11.79
C HIS A 214 -15.81 -6.02 10.75
N PRO A 215 -17.01 -5.46 10.49
CA PRO A 215 -17.74 -5.85 9.30
C PRO A 215 -16.92 -5.48 8.07
N LEU A 216 -16.70 -6.46 7.19
CA LEU A 216 -15.97 -6.29 5.93
C LEU A 216 -16.97 -6.35 4.77
N LYS A 217 -16.86 -5.39 3.84
CA LYS A 217 -17.67 -5.36 2.63
C LYS A 217 -16.86 -4.87 1.44
N GLY A 218 -16.97 -5.60 0.35
CA GLY A 218 -16.20 -5.32 -0.86
C GLY A 218 -14.72 -5.60 -0.66
N VAL A 219 -13.96 -5.28 -1.70
CA VAL A 219 -12.53 -5.58 -1.79
C VAL A 219 -11.81 -4.27 -2.12
N VAL A 220 -10.65 -4.05 -1.52
CA VAL A 220 -9.80 -2.89 -1.80
C VAL A 220 -9.35 -2.84 -3.27
N GLY A 221 -8.93 -1.66 -3.71
CA GLY A 221 -8.50 -1.39 -5.08
C GLY A 221 -9.34 -0.30 -5.70
N MET A 222 -8.75 0.49 -6.61
CA MET A 222 -9.50 1.49 -7.37
C MET A 222 -10.57 0.82 -8.24
N MET A 223 -10.25 -0.35 -8.82
CA MET A 223 -11.19 -1.16 -9.59
C MET A 223 -11.52 -2.45 -8.85
N ALA A 224 -12.81 -2.79 -8.84
CA ALA A 224 -13.29 -4.04 -8.28
C ALA A 224 -12.70 -5.24 -9.04
N PRO A 225 -12.44 -6.37 -8.36
CA PRO A 225 -12.05 -7.61 -9.03
C PRO A 225 -13.02 -7.97 -10.17
N GLY A 226 -12.48 -8.36 -11.33
CA GLY A 226 -13.28 -8.74 -12.50
C GLY A 226 -13.75 -7.57 -13.37
N THR A 227 -13.42 -6.32 -13.03
CA THR A 227 -13.58 -5.19 -13.96
C THR A 227 -12.80 -5.47 -15.26
N ASP A 228 -13.38 -5.11 -16.40
CA ASP A 228 -12.71 -5.25 -17.70
C ASP A 228 -11.50 -4.30 -17.76
N ASN A 229 -10.34 -4.76 -18.24
CA ASN A 229 -9.15 -3.94 -18.40
C ASN A 229 -9.31 -2.81 -19.43
N LYS A 230 -10.37 -2.85 -20.23
CA LYS A 230 -10.74 -1.78 -21.16
C LYS A 230 -11.40 -0.60 -20.45
N VAL A 231 -11.84 -0.76 -19.21
CA VAL A 231 -12.33 0.33 -18.38
C VAL A 231 -11.14 1.10 -17.82
N TYR A 232 -11.19 2.43 -17.91
CA TYR A 232 -10.14 3.29 -17.37
C TYR A 232 -10.58 4.12 -16.16
N PHE A 233 -11.75 4.75 -16.27
CA PHE A 233 -12.39 5.50 -15.19
C PHE A 233 -13.29 4.60 -14.34
N VAL A 234 -13.32 4.85 -13.03
CA VAL A 234 -14.15 4.11 -12.08
C VAL A 234 -15.47 4.84 -11.86
N GLU A 235 -16.56 4.10 -11.63
CA GLU A 235 -17.89 4.64 -11.31
C GLU A 235 -18.32 4.20 -9.90
N PRO A 236 -18.83 5.13 -9.06
CA PRO A 236 -18.82 6.58 -9.23
C PRO A 236 -17.39 7.14 -9.04
N GLY A 237 -16.94 7.96 -9.99
CA GLY A 237 -15.55 8.45 -10.07
C GLY A 237 -15.20 9.58 -9.12
N GLU A 238 -15.60 9.49 -7.84
CA GLU A 238 -15.34 10.52 -6.83
C GLU A 238 -13.89 10.49 -6.33
N LEU A 239 -13.27 9.31 -6.31
CA LEU A 239 -11.90 9.09 -5.88
C LEU A 239 -11.05 8.58 -7.04
N GLY A 240 -9.82 9.05 -7.11
CA GLY A 240 -8.79 8.57 -8.02
C GLY A 240 -7.70 7.78 -7.29
N MET A 241 -6.62 7.48 -8.02
CA MET A 241 -5.45 6.80 -7.48
C MET A 241 -4.94 7.47 -6.20
N GLY A 242 -4.65 6.67 -5.18
CA GLY A 242 -4.27 7.11 -3.84
C GLY A 242 -5.42 7.58 -2.96
N SER A 243 -6.66 7.20 -3.29
CA SER A 243 -7.89 7.70 -2.63
C SER A 243 -8.02 9.22 -2.63
N ARG A 244 -7.42 9.89 -3.63
CA ARG A 244 -7.48 11.35 -3.76
C ARG A 244 -8.86 11.76 -4.31
N VAL A 245 -9.49 12.75 -3.68
CA VAL A 245 -10.78 13.28 -4.14
C VAL A 245 -10.61 13.96 -5.50
N CYS A 246 -11.25 13.42 -6.54
CA CYS A 246 -11.06 13.85 -7.92
C CYS A 246 -11.34 15.33 -8.15
N ALA A 247 -12.33 15.89 -7.44
CA ALA A 247 -12.67 17.30 -7.51
C ALA A 247 -11.55 18.24 -7.02
N HIS A 248 -10.62 17.73 -6.20
CA HIS A 248 -9.52 18.50 -5.61
C HIS A 248 -8.20 18.32 -6.38
N ILE A 249 -8.20 17.50 -7.44
CA ILE A 249 -7.02 17.25 -8.28
C ILE A 249 -7.04 18.26 -9.43
N ASP A 250 -5.88 18.89 -9.69
CA ASP A 250 -5.70 19.80 -10.83
C ASP A 250 -6.10 19.08 -12.14
N PRO A 251 -6.96 19.67 -12.99
CA PRO A 251 -7.38 19.07 -14.25
C PRO A 251 -6.24 18.55 -15.12
N LYS A 252 -5.04 19.14 -15.06
CA LYS A 252 -3.85 18.71 -15.82
C LYS A 252 -3.34 17.31 -15.46
N VAL A 253 -3.74 16.76 -14.31
CA VAL A 253 -3.31 15.42 -13.85
C VAL A 253 -4.48 14.51 -13.47
N GLN A 254 -5.73 14.99 -13.59
CA GLN A 254 -6.94 14.21 -13.27
C GLN A 254 -6.99 12.88 -14.03
N VAL A 255 -6.70 12.89 -15.33
CA VAL A 255 -6.83 11.69 -16.16
C VAL A 255 -5.79 10.64 -15.76
N ARG A 256 -4.53 11.01 -15.48
CA ARG A 256 -3.53 10.08 -14.93
C ARG A 256 -3.92 9.53 -13.56
N HIS A 257 -4.67 10.31 -12.78
CA HIS A 257 -5.29 9.87 -11.53
C HIS A 257 -6.51 8.95 -11.69
N ARG A 258 -6.91 8.61 -12.93
CA ARG A 258 -8.18 7.93 -13.24
C ARG A 258 -9.42 8.68 -12.77
N CYS A 259 -9.29 9.99 -12.62
CA CYS A 259 -10.41 10.89 -12.41
C CYS A 259 -10.95 11.36 -13.76
N LYS A 260 -12.28 11.39 -13.89
CA LYS A 260 -12.91 12.01 -15.06
C LYS A 260 -12.49 13.48 -15.15
N CYS A 261 -12.22 13.93 -16.36
CA CYS A 261 -11.83 15.30 -16.62
C CYS A 261 -12.97 16.27 -16.26
N THR A 262 -12.72 17.20 -15.32
CA THR A 262 -13.70 18.21 -14.91
C THR A 262 -13.64 19.48 -15.77
N ASN A 263 -12.54 19.70 -16.48
CA ASN A 263 -12.37 20.82 -17.42
C ASN A 263 -11.91 20.32 -18.80
N SER A 264 -12.85 20.17 -19.72
CA SER A 264 -12.63 19.63 -21.06
C SER A 264 -11.62 20.42 -21.89
N THR A 265 -11.41 21.71 -21.59
CA THR A 265 -10.40 22.54 -22.28
C THR A 265 -8.96 22.19 -21.87
N VAL A 266 -8.78 21.59 -20.69
CA VAL A 266 -7.47 21.22 -20.13
C VAL A 266 -7.15 19.76 -20.36
N CYS A 267 -8.06 18.85 -20.00
CA CYS A 267 -7.83 17.40 -20.01
C CYS A 267 -8.78 16.61 -20.93
N GLY A 268 -9.64 17.29 -21.69
CA GLY A 268 -10.67 16.62 -22.50
C GLY A 268 -10.06 15.72 -23.57
N ASN A 269 -9.04 16.20 -24.28
CA ASN A 269 -8.34 15.40 -25.29
C ASN A 269 -7.60 14.21 -24.67
N GLU A 270 -6.92 14.43 -23.53
CA GLU A 270 -6.23 13.37 -22.79
C GLU A 270 -7.19 12.26 -22.37
N SER A 271 -8.37 12.63 -21.85
CA SER A 271 -9.42 11.70 -21.45
C SER A 271 -9.90 10.82 -22.60
N VAL A 272 -10.05 11.37 -23.81
CA VAL A 272 -10.47 10.59 -24.99
C VAL A 272 -9.39 9.60 -25.38
N VAL A 273 -8.14 10.07 -25.49
CA VAL A 273 -7.00 9.23 -25.89
C VAL A 273 -6.79 8.09 -24.90
N VAL A 274 -6.84 8.36 -23.59
CA VAL A 274 -6.60 7.31 -22.60
C VAL A 274 -7.67 6.22 -22.64
N VAL A 275 -8.94 6.57 -22.86
CA VAL A 275 -10.03 5.61 -22.98
C VAL A 275 -9.85 4.75 -24.23
N GLU A 276 -9.47 5.35 -25.35
CA GLU A 276 -9.15 4.60 -26.57
C GLU A 276 -7.98 3.64 -26.35
N MET A 277 -6.90 4.09 -25.70
CA MET A 277 -5.74 3.25 -25.38
C MET A 277 -6.09 2.12 -24.41
N ALA A 278 -6.97 2.37 -23.44
CA ALA A 278 -7.49 1.35 -22.53
C ALA A 278 -8.27 0.27 -23.30
N GLN A 279 -9.19 0.67 -24.19
CA GLN A 279 -9.98 -0.24 -25.02
C GLN A 279 -9.11 -1.11 -25.93
N GLN A 280 -7.97 -0.58 -26.39
CA GLN A 280 -6.98 -1.29 -27.18
C GLN A 280 -6.03 -2.17 -26.33
N GLY A 281 -6.14 -2.14 -25.00
CA GLY A 281 -5.25 -2.87 -24.09
C GLY A 281 -3.81 -2.37 -24.10
N LYS A 282 -3.58 -1.12 -24.52
CA LYS A 282 -2.23 -0.53 -24.67
C LYS A 282 -1.70 0.12 -23.39
N LEU A 283 -2.55 0.37 -22.40
CA LEU A 283 -2.12 1.02 -21.16
C LEU A 283 -1.37 0.04 -20.25
N PRO A 284 -0.10 0.32 -19.91
CA PRO A 284 0.75 -0.62 -19.18
C PRO A 284 0.30 -0.86 -17.73
N SER A 285 -0.41 0.09 -17.11
CA SER A 285 -0.97 -0.04 -15.75
C SER A 285 -2.33 -0.75 -15.72
N ASN A 286 -3.01 -0.94 -16.86
CA ASN A 286 -4.31 -1.65 -16.95
C ASN A 286 -4.17 -3.17 -17.11
N TYR A 287 -3.06 -3.76 -16.68
CA TYR A 287 -2.88 -5.20 -16.84
C TYR A 287 -3.81 -5.98 -15.90
N ILE A 288 -4.33 -7.10 -16.39
CA ILE A 288 -5.03 -8.11 -15.60
C ILE A 288 -4.12 -9.34 -15.56
N LEU A 289 -3.97 -9.94 -14.38
CA LEU A 289 -3.28 -11.21 -14.22
C LEU A 289 -4.26 -12.33 -14.55
N GLN A 290 -4.00 -13.10 -15.62
CA GLN A 290 -4.92 -14.14 -16.09
C GLN A 290 -4.79 -15.41 -15.23
N ASP A 291 -5.87 -15.71 -14.50
CA ASP A 291 -6.10 -16.92 -13.71
C ASP A 291 -4.97 -17.35 -12.73
N GLY A 292 -5.27 -18.30 -11.85
CA GLY A 292 -4.37 -18.71 -10.76
C GLY A 292 -2.96 -19.13 -11.17
N THR A 293 -2.69 -19.39 -12.46
CA THR A 293 -1.36 -19.73 -12.97
C THR A 293 -0.34 -18.59 -12.89
N ASP A 294 -0.72 -17.35 -13.21
CA ASP A 294 0.20 -16.22 -13.10
C ASP A 294 0.43 -15.85 -11.63
N VAL A 295 -0.63 -15.96 -10.83
CA VAL A 295 -0.58 -15.88 -9.38
C VAL A 295 0.42 -16.90 -8.81
N ILE A 296 0.26 -18.20 -9.14
CA ILE A 296 1.14 -19.28 -8.67
C ILE A 296 2.59 -19.07 -9.13
N LYS A 297 2.83 -18.59 -10.37
CA LYS A 297 4.18 -18.29 -10.85
C LYS A 297 4.84 -17.16 -10.07
N ILE A 298 4.09 -16.08 -9.80
CA ILE A 298 4.56 -14.96 -8.98
C ILE A 298 4.87 -15.47 -7.56
N PHE A 299 3.95 -16.20 -6.94
CA PHE A 299 4.15 -16.78 -5.61
C PHE A 299 5.38 -17.70 -5.54
N ARG A 300 5.53 -18.64 -6.48
CA ARG A 300 6.68 -19.58 -6.49
C ARG A 300 8.02 -18.89 -6.71
N LYS A 301 8.05 -17.78 -7.46
CA LYS A 301 9.27 -16.97 -7.63
C LYS A 301 9.53 -16.09 -6.42
N SER A 302 8.49 -15.65 -5.71
CA SER A 302 8.64 -14.78 -4.54
C SER A 302 9.15 -15.52 -3.30
N LEU A 303 8.89 -16.82 -3.19
CA LEU A 303 9.34 -17.70 -2.10
C LEU A 303 10.77 -18.26 -2.28
N ARG A 304 11.43 -17.97 -3.41
CA ARG A 304 12.83 -18.32 -3.68
C ARG A 304 13.70 -17.07 -3.62
#